data_AF-A0A518LJE7-F1
#
_entry.id   AF-A0A518LJE7-F1
#
_cell.length_a   1.000
_cell.length_b   1.000
_cell.length_c   1.000
_cell.angle_alpha   90.00
_cell.angle_beta   90.00
_cell.angle_gamma   90.00
#
_symmetry.space_group_name_H-M   'P 1'
#
loop_
_entity.id
_entity.type
_entity.pdbx_description
1 polymer ?
#
loop_
_entity_poly.entity_id
_entity_poly.type
_entity_poly.pdbx_seq_one_letter_code
_entity_poly.pdbx_strand_id
1 'polypeptide(L)'
;MPETPAEDVAPQQPIEGPDWSAVEFHPQCPLCEYDLFGLSAPRCPECGYGFEWRDVLDPRAAEHPYLFEYQSRRRIRSFVRTAWHAAAPRGFWKSLHPSLRPRAGRLVTYFVAGLFLHVIAILIAAFLEVAAMYASWGRMSFIYKPSPGGGAVDRLLSSMSDALSTTHLYPEMYLETAARFAGAPVLMIALILVSLASFRFSMKRARIKSSHVLRCITYSLDPFGWAVTGFVLSLLLVVLILAGIPQVWDSSYSVVLAIIWIPYSMIRLYCAYRFYLRFEHPFATLSAVAIIVTLLFAIMFPADLVKVLAFVQHGVWLY
;
A
#
# COMPACT_ATOMS: atom_id res chain seq x y z
N MET A 1 -24.23 -7.44 -40.04
CA MET A 1 -23.40 -8.18 -39.06
C MET A 1 -23.80 -9.64 -39.19
N PRO A 2 -22.87 -10.57 -39.40
CA PRO A 2 -23.22 -11.99 -39.52
C PRO A 2 -23.66 -12.52 -38.15
N GLU A 3 -24.83 -13.17 -38.12
CA GLU A 3 -25.35 -13.87 -36.94
C GLU A 3 -24.41 -15.03 -36.62
N THR A 4 -23.77 -14.99 -35.45
CA THR A 4 -23.04 -16.14 -34.91
C THR A 4 -24.04 -17.29 -34.73
N PRO A 5 -23.85 -18.45 -35.38
CA PRO A 5 -24.76 -19.58 -35.23
C PRO A 5 -24.83 -19.96 -33.75
N ALA A 6 -26.06 -20.14 -33.26
CA ALA A 6 -26.32 -20.57 -31.90
C ALA A 6 -25.57 -21.89 -31.65
N GLU A 7 -24.48 -21.80 -30.90
CA GLU A 7 -23.73 -22.96 -30.44
C GLU A 7 -24.69 -23.75 -29.53
N ASP A 8 -25.08 -24.95 -29.95
CA ASP A 8 -25.91 -25.88 -29.19
C ASP A 8 -25.19 -26.18 -27.87
N VAL A 9 -25.50 -25.41 -26.82
CA VAL A 9 -24.99 -25.65 -25.47
C VAL A 9 -25.64 -26.94 -25.00
N ALA A 10 -24.91 -28.05 -25.16
CA ALA A 10 -25.31 -29.35 -24.66
C ALA A 10 -25.82 -29.22 -23.21
N PRO A 11 -26.95 -29.84 -22.85
CA PRO A 11 -27.54 -29.71 -21.54
C PRO A 11 -26.49 -30.04 -20.47
N GLN A 12 -26.15 -29.03 -19.66
CA GLN A 12 -25.21 -29.20 -18.55
C GLN A 12 -25.78 -30.29 -17.65
N GLN A 13 -25.07 -31.42 -17.55
CA GLN A 13 -25.50 -32.49 -16.65
C GLN A 13 -25.67 -31.92 -15.24
N PRO A 14 -26.70 -32.36 -14.49
CA PRO A 14 -26.87 -31.97 -13.10
C PRO A 14 -25.52 -32.15 -12.40
N ILE A 15 -25.01 -31.09 -11.78
CA ILE A 15 -23.74 -31.16 -11.05
C ILE A 15 -24.00 -32.06 -9.84
N GLU A 16 -23.79 -33.37 -10.01
CA GLU A 16 -23.82 -34.32 -8.91
C GLU A 16 -22.77 -33.90 -7.88
N GLY A 17 -23.15 -33.97 -6.61
CA GLY A 17 -22.24 -33.68 -5.52
C GLY A 17 -21.02 -34.62 -5.54
N PRO A 18 -19.95 -34.29 -4.80
CA PRO A 18 -18.81 -35.16 -4.64
C PRO A 18 -19.22 -36.50 -4.03
N ASP A 19 -18.51 -37.58 -4.36
CA ASP A 19 -18.62 -38.83 -3.61
C ASP A 19 -18.02 -38.63 -2.22
N TRP A 20 -18.89 -38.32 -1.26
CA TRP A 20 -18.53 -38.06 0.12
C TRP A 20 -17.86 -39.25 0.82
N SER A 21 -18.08 -40.47 0.33
CA SER A 21 -17.43 -41.67 0.88
C SER A 21 -15.94 -41.74 0.54
N ALA A 22 -15.51 -41.08 -0.54
CA ALA A 22 -14.12 -41.03 -0.99
C ALA A 22 -13.32 -39.88 -0.36
N VAL A 23 -13.98 -38.93 0.32
CA VAL A 23 -13.31 -37.77 0.94
C VAL A 23 -12.94 -38.10 2.39
N GLU A 24 -11.65 -38.33 2.65
CA GLU A 24 -11.14 -38.69 3.98
C GLU A 24 -11.15 -37.56 5.02
N PHE A 25 -11.44 -36.33 4.61
CA PHE A 25 -11.44 -35.14 5.46
C PHE A 25 -12.76 -34.40 5.41
N HIS A 26 -13.04 -33.59 6.44
CA HIS A 26 -14.23 -32.73 6.47
C HIS A 26 -13.92 -31.41 5.73
N PRO A 27 -14.40 -31.22 4.48
CA PRO A 27 -14.21 -29.95 3.80
C PRO A 27 -14.93 -28.84 4.55
N GLN A 28 -14.25 -27.73 4.77
CA GLN A 28 -14.83 -26.58 5.46
C GLN A 28 -15.01 -25.42 4.50
N CYS A 29 -16.10 -24.66 4.68
CA CYS A 29 -16.32 -23.41 3.97
C CYS A 29 -15.11 -22.49 4.16
N PRO A 30 -14.52 -21.98 3.08
CA PRO A 30 -13.33 -21.16 3.21
C PRO A 30 -13.58 -19.84 3.93
N LEU A 31 -14.81 -19.31 3.85
CA LEU A 31 -15.17 -18.02 4.45
C LEU A 31 -15.55 -18.14 5.92
N CYS A 32 -16.39 -19.11 6.30
CA CYS A 32 -16.99 -19.21 7.64
C CYS A 32 -16.69 -20.52 8.42
N GLU A 33 -15.92 -21.46 7.87
CA GLU A 33 -15.55 -22.76 8.47
C GLU A 33 -16.68 -23.77 8.66
N TYR A 34 -17.88 -23.51 8.17
CA TYR A 34 -18.97 -24.49 8.20
C TYR A 34 -18.58 -25.78 7.48
N ASP A 35 -18.91 -26.94 8.07
CA ASP A 35 -18.67 -28.25 7.47
C ASP A 35 -19.52 -28.41 6.21
N LEU A 36 -18.88 -28.70 5.08
CA LEU A 36 -19.51 -28.86 3.78
C LEU A 36 -19.83 -30.32 3.45
N PHE A 37 -19.51 -31.25 4.36
CA PHE A 37 -19.75 -32.67 4.17
C PHE A 37 -21.26 -32.96 3.95
N GLY A 38 -21.57 -33.78 2.95
CA GLY A 38 -22.94 -34.17 2.63
C GLY A 38 -23.75 -33.14 1.83
N LEU A 39 -23.20 -31.97 1.50
CA LEU A 39 -23.90 -31.00 0.66
C LEU A 39 -23.86 -31.43 -0.82
N SER A 40 -24.97 -31.32 -1.53
CA SER A 40 -24.99 -31.55 -2.98
C SER A 40 -24.62 -30.29 -3.76
N ALA A 41 -25.14 -29.13 -3.35
CA ALA A 41 -24.90 -27.85 -3.99
C ALA A 41 -23.58 -27.22 -3.53
N PRO A 42 -22.78 -26.61 -4.43
CA PRO A 42 -21.51 -25.98 -4.10
C PRO A 42 -21.71 -24.55 -3.52
N ARG A 43 -22.56 -24.45 -2.49
CA ARG A 43 -22.89 -23.21 -1.79
C ARG A 43 -23.00 -23.49 -0.30
N CYS A 44 -22.38 -22.63 0.50
CA CYS A 44 -22.46 -22.75 1.96
C CYS A 44 -23.84 -22.30 2.47
N PRO A 45 -24.56 -23.12 3.26
CA PRO A 45 -25.88 -22.75 3.80
C PRO A 45 -25.79 -21.65 4.87
N GLU A 46 -24.66 -21.49 5.54
CA GLU A 46 -24.49 -20.52 6.63
C GLU A 46 -24.15 -19.11 6.16
N CYS A 47 -23.22 -18.98 5.21
CA CYS A 47 -22.76 -17.66 4.73
C CYS A 47 -23.18 -17.35 3.28
N GLY A 48 -23.83 -18.30 2.59
CA GLY A 48 -24.25 -18.14 1.20
C GLY A 48 -23.12 -18.12 0.17
N TYR A 49 -21.86 -18.28 0.59
CA TYR A 49 -20.70 -18.26 -0.31
C TYR A 49 -20.75 -19.43 -1.30
N GLY A 50 -20.77 -19.12 -2.59
CA GLY A 50 -20.65 -20.08 -3.68
C GLY A 50 -19.18 -20.38 -4.00
N PHE A 51 -18.86 -21.66 -4.17
CA PHE A 51 -17.52 -22.16 -4.47
C PHE A 51 -17.58 -23.22 -5.57
N GLU A 52 -16.44 -23.77 -5.97
CA GLU A 52 -16.37 -24.97 -6.80
C GLU A 52 -15.89 -26.14 -5.93
N TRP A 53 -16.48 -27.33 -6.10
CA TRP A 53 -16.08 -28.50 -5.30
C TRP A 53 -14.60 -28.83 -5.47
N ARG A 54 -14.07 -28.66 -6.67
CA ARG A 54 -12.65 -28.85 -6.98
C ARG A 54 -11.74 -27.99 -6.10
N ASP A 55 -12.08 -26.71 -5.90
CA ASP A 55 -11.27 -25.77 -5.10
C ASP A 55 -11.23 -26.11 -3.62
N VAL A 56 -12.28 -26.77 -3.12
CA VAL A 56 -12.41 -27.14 -1.70
C VAL A 56 -11.81 -28.53 -1.44
N LEU A 57 -11.96 -29.45 -2.40
CA LEU A 57 -11.57 -30.84 -2.25
C LEU A 57 -10.13 -31.12 -2.68
N ASP A 58 -9.55 -30.33 -3.58
CA ASP A 58 -8.15 -30.48 -4.00
C ASP A 58 -7.26 -29.49 -3.22
N PRO A 59 -6.42 -29.97 -2.26
CA PRO A 59 -5.50 -29.09 -1.54
C PRO A 59 -4.48 -28.41 -2.45
N ARG A 60 -4.20 -28.97 -3.64
CA ARG A 60 -3.26 -28.39 -4.62
C ARG A 60 -3.89 -27.26 -5.41
N ALA A 61 -5.22 -27.26 -5.59
CA ALA A 61 -5.95 -26.13 -6.17
C ALA A 61 -5.82 -24.86 -5.28
N ALA A 62 -5.49 -25.04 -4.00
CA ALA A 62 -5.22 -23.93 -3.08
C ALA A 62 -3.85 -23.23 -3.31
N GLU A 63 -3.02 -23.68 -4.26
CA GLU A 63 -1.74 -23.04 -4.58
C GLU A 63 -1.88 -21.97 -5.66
N HIS A 64 -1.58 -20.71 -5.30
CA HIS A 64 -1.54 -19.61 -6.27
C HIS A 64 -0.11 -19.40 -6.82
N PRO A 65 0.09 -19.29 -8.14
CA PRO A 65 1.42 -19.34 -8.78
C PRO A 65 2.38 -18.21 -8.39
N TYR A 66 1.86 -17.01 -8.08
CA TYR A 66 2.69 -15.86 -7.71
C TYR A 66 2.56 -15.37 -6.27
N LEU A 67 1.61 -15.85 -5.47
CA LEU A 67 1.40 -15.30 -4.13
C LEU A 67 2.51 -15.73 -3.17
N PHE A 68 3.09 -14.72 -2.51
CA PHE A 68 4.16 -14.88 -1.54
C PHE A 68 3.81 -15.86 -0.40
N GLU A 69 2.55 -15.88 0.02
CA GLU A 69 2.09 -16.72 1.12
C GLU A 69 2.14 -18.24 0.81
N TYR A 70 2.07 -18.65 -0.46
CA TYR A 70 2.13 -20.06 -0.83
C TYR A 70 3.54 -20.51 -1.24
N GLN A 71 4.35 -19.61 -1.80
CA GLN A 71 5.66 -19.95 -2.37
C GLN A 71 6.78 -19.99 -1.31
N SER A 72 7.07 -21.15 -0.71
CA SER A 72 8.10 -21.29 0.34
C SER A 72 9.55 -21.30 -0.19
N ARG A 73 9.78 -21.89 -1.37
CA ARG A 73 11.12 -22.12 -1.93
C ARG A 73 11.74 -20.90 -2.65
N ARG A 74 10.91 -20.01 -3.20
CA ARG A 74 11.37 -18.88 -4.04
C ARG A 74 10.92 -17.53 -3.48
N ARG A 75 11.28 -17.26 -2.21
CA ARG A 75 10.75 -16.13 -1.41
C ARG A 75 10.86 -14.78 -2.12
N ILE A 76 12.05 -14.38 -2.55
CA ILE A 76 12.29 -13.07 -3.18
C ILE A 76 11.52 -12.93 -4.50
N ARG A 77 11.63 -13.92 -5.39
CA ARG A 77 10.92 -13.89 -6.69
C ARG A 77 9.39 -13.87 -6.50
N SER A 78 8.87 -14.61 -5.52
CA SER A 78 7.43 -14.59 -5.20
C SER A 78 6.99 -13.26 -4.59
N PHE A 79 7.83 -12.62 -3.77
CA PHE A 79 7.58 -11.30 -3.20
C PHE A 79 7.44 -10.26 -4.31
N VAL A 80 8.43 -10.16 -5.20
CA VAL A 80 8.42 -9.21 -6.33
C VAL A 80 7.24 -9.47 -7.26
N ARG A 81 6.94 -10.74 -7.59
CA ARG A 81 5.77 -11.08 -8.42
C ARG A 81 4.45 -10.73 -7.74
N THR A 82 4.33 -10.99 -6.43
CA THR A 82 3.13 -10.59 -5.68
C THR A 82 2.93 -9.09 -5.74
N ALA A 83 3.97 -8.31 -5.44
CA ALA A 83 3.92 -6.86 -5.46
C ALA A 83 3.57 -6.32 -6.87
N TRP A 84 4.21 -6.87 -7.91
CA TRP A 84 3.93 -6.48 -9.29
C TRP A 84 2.48 -6.75 -9.71
N HIS A 85 1.96 -7.94 -9.42
CA HIS A 85 0.56 -8.26 -9.73
C HIS A 85 -0.41 -7.44 -8.87
N ALA A 86 -0.08 -7.20 -7.59
CA ALA A 86 -0.92 -6.42 -6.68
C ALA A 86 -1.06 -4.95 -7.13
N ALA A 87 -0.11 -4.43 -7.91
CA ALA A 87 -0.19 -3.10 -8.52
C ALA A 87 -1.36 -2.96 -9.52
N ALA A 88 -1.87 -4.06 -10.08
CA ALA A 88 -3.04 -4.12 -10.96
C ALA A 88 -4.29 -4.60 -10.20
N PRO A 89 -4.99 -3.72 -9.44
CA PRO A 89 -5.97 -4.13 -8.43
C PRO A 89 -7.07 -5.03 -8.98
N ARG A 90 -7.65 -4.69 -10.13
CA ARG A 90 -8.79 -5.44 -10.67
C ARG A 90 -8.39 -6.85 -11.10
N GLY A 91 -7.26 -7.00 -11.78
CA GLY A 91 -6.78 -8.32 -12.22
C GLY A 91 -6.34 -9.18 -11.04
N PHE A 92 -5.59 -8.59 -10.11
CA PHE A 92 -5.13 -9.25 -8.90
C PHE A 92 -6.30 -9.78 -8.06
N TRP A 93 -7.25 -8.93 -7.69
CA TRP A 93 -8.36 -9.36 -6.82
C TRP A 93 -9.35 -10.31 -7.49
N LYS A 94 -9.43 -10.32 -8.83
CA LYS A 94 -10.21 -11.33 -9.57
C LYS A 94 -9.56 -12.71 -9.61
N SER A 95 -8.23 -12.77 -9.59
CA SER A 95 -7.49 -14.04 -9.53
C SER A 95 -7.52 -14.71 -8.15
N LEU A 96 -7.89 -13.93 -7.12
CA LEU A 96 -7.94 -14.42 -5.75
C LEU A 96 -9.33 -14.92 -5.41
N HIS A 97 -9.38 -16.13 -4.87
CA HIS A 97 -10.60 -16.74 -4.37
C HIS A 97 -10.50 -16.93 -2.85
N PRO A 98 -11.59 -16.73 -2.09
CA PRO A 98 -11.63 -17.06 -0.66
C PRO A 98 -11.22 -18.49 -0.33
N SER A 99 -11.39 -19.45 -1.25
CA SER A 99 -10.88 -20.84 -1.13
C SER A 99 -9.39 -20.91 -0.80
N LEU A 100 -8.61 -19.93 -1.26
CA LEU A 100 -7.20 -19.77 -0.91
C LEU A 100 -7.07 -19.35 0.56
N ARG A 101 -6.84 -20.32 1.46
CA ARG A 101 -6.67 -20.09 2.92
C ARG A 101 -5.47 -19.17 3.24
N PRO A 102 -5.67 -17.96 3.78
CA PRO A 102 -4.58 -17.03 4.06
C PRO A 102 -3.65 -17.52 5.16
N ARG A 103 -2.34 -17.44 4.91
CA ARG A 103 -1.30 -17.76 5.91
C ARG A 103 -0.85 -16.47 6.59
N ALA A 104 -1.55 -16.10 7.67
CA ALA A 104 -1.37 -14.82 8.37
C ALA A 104 0.10 -14.48 8.67
N GLY A 105 0.89 -15.42 9.18
CA GLY A 105 2.32 -15.18 9.46
C GLY A 105 3.13 -14.76 8.22
N ARG A 106 2.80 -15.31 7.04
CA ARG A 106 3.49 -14.94 5.79
C ARG A 106 2.98 -13.61 5.23
N LEU A 107 1.70 -13.28 5.43
CA LEU A 107 1.18 -11.95 5.12
C LEU A 107 1.85 -10.87 5.97
N VAL A 108 2.00 -11.11 7.28
CA VAL A 108 2.74 -10.20 8.17
C VAL A 108 4.20 -10.09 7.73
N THR A 109 4.85 -11.20 7.38
CA THR A 109 6.23 -11.18 6.86
C THR A 109 6.34 -10.35 5.58
N TYR A 110 5.42 -10.52 4.62
CA TYR A 110 5.36 -9.71 3.40
C TYR A 110 5.23 -8.22 3.74
N PHE A 111 4.31 -7.90 4.65
CA PHE A 111 4.04 -6.53 5.05
C PHE A 111 5.25 -5.86 5.72
N VAL A 112 5.85 -6.53 6.71
CA VAL A 112 7.04 -6.04 7.43
C VAL A 112 8.23 -5.90 6.48
N ALA A 113 8.44 -6.86 5.57
CA ALA A 113 9.51 -6.77 4.58
C ALA A 113 9.31 -5.57 3.63
N GLY A 114 8.08 -5.34 3.15
CA GLY A 114 7.76 -4.17 2.33
C GLY A 114 7.91 -2.86 3.10
N LEU A 115 7.51 -2.81 4.38
CA LEU A 115 7.71 -1.64 5.24
C LEU A 115 9.20 -1.36 5.47
N PHE A 116 9.99 -2.40 5.72
CA PHE A 116 11.44 -2.27 5.87
C PHE A 116 12.11 -1.73 4.60
N LEU A 117 11.73 -2.24 3.42
CA LEU A 117 12.20 -1.71 2.14
C LEU A 117 11.77 -0.26 1.92
N HIS A 118 10.57 0.11 2.36
CA HIS A 118 10.09 1.49 2.31
C HIS A 118 10.95 2.44 3.17
N VAL A 119 11.26 2.04 4.40
CA VAL A 119 12.15 2.82 5.28
C VAL A 119 13.53 2.96 4.66
N ILE A 120 14.12 1.89 4.12
CA ILE A 120 15.42 1.96 3.42
C ILE A 120 15.33 2.93 2.23
N ALA A 121 14.28 2.86 1.42
CA ALA A 121 14.09 3.74 0.28
C ALA A 121 14.03 5.22 0.70
N ILE A 122 13.33 5.54 1.79
CA ILE A 122 13.28 6.89 2.36
C ILE A 122 14.67 7.34 2.83
N LEU A 123 15.41 6.48 3.54
CA LEU A 123 16.75 6.82 4.03
C LEU A 123 17.72 7.08 2.88
N ILE A 124 17.67 6.27 1.82
CA ILE A 124 18.49 6.50 0.62
C ILE A 124 18.09 7.79 -0.08
N ALA A 125 16.79 8.02 -0.27
CA ALA A 125 16.26 9.24 -0.87
C ALA A 125 16.74 10.50 -0.11
N ALA A 126 16.54 10.52 1.21
CA ALA A 126 16.98 11.62 2.07
C ALA A 126 18.49 11.86 1.96
N PHE A 127 19.30 10.78 1.94
CA PHE A 127 20.74 10.89 1.76
C PHE A 127 21.12 11.51 0.40
N LEU A 128 20.46 11.09 -0.68
CA LEU A 128 20.72 11.61 -2.03
C LEU A 128 20.31 13.07 -2.17
N GLU A 129 19.19 13.48 -1.58
CA GLU A 129 18.73 14.88 -1.56
C GLU A 129 19.75 15.78 -0.83
N VAL A 130 20.24 15.33 0.33
CA VAL A 130 21.29 16.03 1.09
C VAL A 130 22.57 16.14 0.26
N ALA A 131 23.02 15.05 -0.38
CA ALA A 131 24.21 15.08 -1.23
C ALA A 131 24.05 16.02 -2.44
N ALA A 132 22.87 16.03 -3.07
CA ALA A 132 22.56 16.90 -4.20
C ALA A 132 22.56 18.38 -3.80
N MET A 133 22.04 18.69 -2.61
CA MET A 133 22.07 20.03 -2.04
C MET A 133 23.51 20.51 -1.79
N TYR A 134 24.38 19.68 -1.19
CA TYR A 134 25.80 20.05 -1.05
C TYR A 134 26.49 20.29 -2.39
N ALA A 135 26.20 19.44 -3.39
CA ALA A 135 26.75 19.59 -4.73
C ALA A 135 26.26 20.87 -5.42
N SER A 136 24.98 21.24 -5.27
CA SER A 136 24.43 22.47 -5.85
C SER A 136 24.98 23.71 -5.16
N TRP A 137 25.16 23.66 -3.83
CA TRP A 137 25.73 24.77 -3.06
C TRP A 137 27.21 25.01 -3.38
N GLY A 138 28.00 23.93 -3.55
CA GLY A 138 29.39 24.02 -4.03
C GLY A 138 29.51 24.63 -5.43
N ARG A 139 28.51 24.47 -6.31
CA ARG A 139 28.48 25.17 -7.60
C ARG A 139 28.17 26.65 -7.46
N MET A 140 27.26 27.04 -6.55
CA MET A 140 26.94 28.45 -6.29
C MET A 140 28.11 29.21 -5.68
N SER A 141 28.83 28.60 -4.73
CA SER A 141 30.01 29.24 -4.12
C SER A 141 31.13 29.48 -5.15
N PHE A 142 31.22 28.64 -6.19
CA PHE A 142 32.16 28.84 -7.29
C PHE A 142 31.76 29.98 -8.25
N ILE A 143 30.46 30.25 -8.40
CA ILE A 143 29.93 31.34 -9.25
C ILE A 143 30.09 32.70 -8.56
N TYR A 144 30.05 32.75 -7.24
CA TYR A 144 30.37 33.96 -6.47
C TYR A 144 31.89 34.22 -6.53
N LYS A 145 32.33 34.94 -7.57
CA LYS A 145 33.71 35.45 -7.63
C LYS A 145 33.93 36.37 -6.43
N PRO A 146 34.81 36.01 -5.47
CA PRO A 146 35.11 36.88 -4.34
C PRO A 146 35.76 38.18 -4.83
N SER A 147 35.55 39.26 -4.10
CA SER A 147 36.19 40.54 -4.41
C SER A 147 37.72 40.36 -4.44
N PRO A 148 38.43 41.06 -5.33
CA PRO A 148 39.85 40.82 -5.61
C PRO A 148 40.83 41.11 -4.45
N GLY A 149 40.36 41.41 -3.23
CA GLY A 149 41.20 41.76 -2.08
C GLY A 149 41.40 40.67 -1.02
N GLY A 150 40.67 39.55 -1.04
CA GLY A 150 40.78 38.51 -0.01
C GLY A 150 41.89 37.48 -0.28
N GLY A 151 42.74 37.18 0.71
CA GLY A 151 43.75 36.12 0.62
C GLY A 151 43.15 34.75 0.27
N ALA A 152 43.89 33.88 -0.40
CA ALA A 152 43.42 32.52 -0.75
C ALA A 152 43.03 31.68 0.47
N VAL A 153 43.68 31.94 1.61
CA VAL A 153 43.44 31.23 2.87
C VAL A 153 42.17 31.74 3.57
N ASP A 154 41.96 33.06 3.65
CA ASP A 154 40.72 33.62 4.20
C ASP A 154 39.48 33.18 3.40
N ARG A 155 39.65 32.98 2.09
CA ARG A 155 38.62 32.43 1.18
C ARG A 155 38.26 30.97 1.48
N LEU A 156 39.26 30.13 1.75
CA LEU A 156 39.02 28.73 2.11
C LEU A 156 38.36 28.65 3.49
N LEU A 157 38.85 29.44 4.45
CA LEU A 157 38.37 29.45 5.81
C LEU A 157 36.95 30.01 5.94
N SER A 158 36.59 31.09 5.23
CA SER A 158 35.22 31.62 5.25
C SER A 158 34.23 30.66 4.57
N SER A 159 34.58 30.08 3.42
CA SER A 159 33.74 29.09 2.75
C SER A 159 33.56 27.82 3.58
N MET A 160 34.59 27.36 4.28
CA MET A 160 34.49 26.21 5.18
C MET A 160 33.69 26.55 6.45
N SER A 161 33.86 27.75 7.01
CA SER A 161 33.10 28.23 8.18
C SER A 161 31.61 28.39 7.87
N ASP A 162 31.26 28.96 6.72
CA ASP A 162 29.87 29.08 6.27
C ASP A 162 29.27 27.70 5.97
N ALA A 163 30.06 26.78 5.41
CA ALA A 163 29.65 25.39 5.17
C ALA A 163 29.39 24.64 6.48
N LEU A 164 30.29 24.77 7.45
CA LEU A 164 30.21 24.14 8.77
C LEU A 164 29.08 24.72 9.63
N SER A 165 28.88 26.03 9.60
CA SER A 165 27.80 26.68 10.33
C SER A 165 26.42 26.35 9.76
N THR A 166 26.29 26.25 8.43
CA THR A 166 25.05 25.75 7.81
C THR A 166 24.82 24.25 8.06
N THR A 167 25.88 23.41 8.14
CA THR A 167 25.71 21.98 8.50
C THR A 167 25.16 21.79 9.92
N HIS A 168 25.56 22.64 10.87
CA HIS A 168 25.14 22.55 12.26
C HIS A 168 23.71 23.07 12.53
N LEU A 169 23.14 23.89 11.63
CA LEU A 169 21.86 24.56 11.86
C LEU A 169 20.61 23.78 11.43
N TYR A 170 20.76 22.71 10.63
CA TYR A 170 19.60 22.01 10.05
C TYR A 170 19.37 20.52 10.40
N PRO A 171 20.08 19.84 11.33
CA PRO A 171 19.81 18.43 11.61
C PRO A 171 18.39 18.20 12.13
N GLU A 172 17.81 19.16 12.84
CA GLU A 172 16.42 19.08 13.34
C GLU A 172 15.39 19.05 12.21
N MET A 173 15.59 19.85 11.16
CA MET A 173 14.70 19.88 9.99
C MET A 173 14.71 18.54 9.23
N TYR A 174 15.86 17.87 9.14
CA TYR A 174 15.97 16.57 8.49
C TYR A 174 15.37 15.44 9.32
N LEU A 175 15.60 15.45 10.64
CA LEU A 175 14.98 14.48 11.54
C LEU A 175 13.46 14.63 11.54
N GLU A 176 12.94 15.86 11.54
CA GLU A 176 11.51 16.12 11.44
C GLU A 176 10.93 15.67 10.09
N THR A 177 11.62 15.96 8.99
CA THR A 177 11.22 15.54 7.65
C THR A 177 11.23 14.01 7.51
N ALA A 178 12.32 13.35 7.92
CA ALA A 178 12.43 11.90 7.93
C ALA A 178 11.37 11.26 8.85
N ALA A 179 11.12 11.84 10.03
CA ALA A 179 10.08 11.38 10.95
C ALA A 179 8.67 11.53 10.35
N ARG A 180 8.39 12.59 9.59
CA ARG A 180 7.12 12.75 8.87
C ARG A 180 6.98 11.72 7.74
N PHE A 181 8.01 11.52 6.93
CA PHE A 181 7.96 10.56 5.81
C PHE A 181 7.93 9.10 6.26
N ALA A 182 8.66 8.73 7.32
CA ALA A 182 8.64 7.38 7.86
C ALA A 182 7.43 7.16 8.79
N GLY A 183 7.08 8.16 9.59
CA GLY A 183 6.02 8.09 10.59
C GLY A 183 4.62 8.17 10.01
N ALA A 184 4.38 9.00 8.98
CA ALA A 184 3.05 9.16 8.40
C ALA A 184 2.48 7.86 7.78
N PRO A 185 3.24 7.07 6.99
CA PRO A 185 2.76 5.77 6.50
C PRO A 185 2.48 4.80 7.64
N VAL A 186 3.38 4.72 8.65
CA VAL A 186 3.21 3.84 9.81
C VAL A 186 1.97 4.22 10.61
N LEU A 187 1.78 5.50 10.86
CA LEU A 187 0.60 6.05 11.53
C LEU A 187 -0.67 5.77 10.72
N MET A 188 -0.65 6.01 9.41
CA MET A 188 -1.80 5.75 8.54
C MET A 188 -2.18 4.27 8.55
N ILE A 189 -1.18 3.37 8.49
CA ILE A 189 -1.37 1.93 8.64
C ILE A 189 -2.02 1.63 10.00
N ALA A 190 -1.50 2.20 11.09
CA ALA A 190 -2.05 1.99 12.42
C ALA A 190 -3.50 2.46 12.52
N LEU A 191 -3.82 3.64 11.98
CA LEU A 191 -5.19 4.18 11.92
C LEU A 191 -6.13 3.27 11.13
N ILE A 192 -5.68 2.72 10.00
CA ILE A 192 -6.47 1.77 9.21
C ILE A 192 -6.68 0.46 9.97
N LEU A 193 -5.64 -0.07 10.64
CA LEU A 193 -5.76 -1.27 11.46
C LEU A 193 -6.72 -1.07 12.64
N VAL A 194 -6.66 0.09 13.31
CA VAL A 194 -7.60 0.46 14.39
C VAL A 194 -9.02 0.60 13.85
N SER A 195 -9.20 1.30 12.73
CA SER A 195 -10.51 1.43 12.08
C SER A 195 -11.10 0.06 11.73
N LEU A 196 -10.29 -0.85 11.21
CA LEU A 196 -10.72 -2.22 10.89
C LEU A 196 -10.90 -3.10 12.13
N ALA A 197 -10.20 -2.83 13.23
CA ALA A 197 -10.46 -3.44 14.51
C ALA A 197 -11.87 -3.10 15.02
N SER A 198 -12.36 -1.89 14.78
CA SER A 198 -13.73 -1.47 15.09
C SER A 198 -14.77 -2.27 14.28
N PHE A 199 -14.44 -2.67 13.05
CA PHE A 199 -15.31 -3.51 12.21
C PHE A 199 -15.25 -5.00 12.55
N ARG A 200 -14.46 -5.44 13.54
CA ARG A 200 -14.37 -6.87 13.92
C ARG A 200 -15.73 -7.44 14.32
N PHE A 201 -16.57 -6.64 14.98
CA PHE A 201 -17.92 -7.06 15.34
C PHE A 201 -18.79 -7.32 14.10
N SER A 202 -18.78 -6.39 13.14
CA SER A 202 -19.50 -6.54 11.86
C SER A 202 -19.00 -7.73 11.05
N MET A 203 -17.67 -7.94 11.00
CA MET A 203 -17.05 -9.08 10.32
C MET A 203 -17.41 -10.41 10.99
N LYS A 204 -17.48 -10.45 12.33
CA LYS A 204 -17.93 -11.64 13.09
C LYS A 204 -19.39 -11.96 12.78
N ARG A 205 -20.26 -10.96 12.69
CA ARG A 205 -21.67 -11.13 12.29
C ARG A 205 -21.80 -11.67 10.85
N ALA A 206 -20.95 -11.20 9.94
CA ALA A 206 -20.85 -11.73 8.59
C ALA A 206 -20.12 -13.10 8.50
N ARG A 207 -19.64 -13.63 9.63
CA ARG A 207 -18.85 -14.87 9.73
C ARG A 207 -17.64 -14.90 8.80
N ILE A 208 -16.99 -13.76 8.57
CA ILE A 208 -15.78 -13.65 7.76
C ILE A 208 -14.56 -13.76 8.67
N LYS A 209 -13.62 -14.66 8.34
CA LYS A 209 -12.36 -14.77 9.09
C LYS A 209 -11.54 -13.48 8.99
N SER A 210 -10.94 -13.10 10.10
CA SER A 210 -9.99 -11.98 10.17
C SER A 210 -8.78 -12.16 9.25
N SER A 211 -8.39 -13.39 8.92
CA SER A 211 -7.28 -13.68 8.02
C SER A 211 -7.54 -13.21 6.58
N HIS A 212 -8.78 -13.27 6.10
CA HIS A 212 -9.17 -12.73 4.80
C HIS A 212 -9.13 -11.20 4.80
N VAL A 213 -9.59 -10.58 5.89
CA VAL A 213 -9.52 -9.13 6.08
C VAL A 213 -8.05 -8.67 6.12
N LEU A 214 -7.19 -9.39 6.85
CA LEU A 214 -5.76 -9.11 6.89
C LEU A 214 -5.12 -9.16 5.50
N ARG A 215 -5.50 -10.15 4.66
CA ARG A 215 -5.05 -10.23 3.26
C ARG A 215 -5.49 -9.00 2.46
N CYS A 216 -6.76 -8.58 2.58
CA CYS A 216 -7.29 -7.37 1.94
C CYS A 216 -6.47 -6.13 2.31
N ILE A 217 -6.15 -5.96 3.59
CA ILE A 217 -5.37 -4.81 4.09
C ILE A 217 -3.94 -4.87 3.55
N THR A 218 -3.28 -6.01 3.75
CA THR A 218 -1.86 -6.20 3.42
C THR A 218 -1.59 -5.90 1.95
N TYR A 219 -2.41 -6.44 1.05
CA TYR A 219 -2.24 -6.25 -0.39
C TYR A 219 -2.92 -5.00 -0.95
N SER A 220 -3.76 -4.29 -0.19
CA SER A 220 -4.29 -2.98 -0.62
C SER A 220 -3.40 -1.82 -0.21
N LEU A 221 -2.74 -1.92 0.95
CA LEU A 221 -1.78 -0.92 1.41
C LEU A 221 -0.42 -1.09 0.73
N ASP A 222 0.05 -2.34 0.57
CA ASP A 222 1.23 -2.72 -0.21
C ASP A 222 2.42 -1.74 -0.09
N PRO A 223 3.13 -1.76 1.06
CA PRO A 223 4.20 -0.80 1.35
C PRO A 223 5.36 -0.85 0.33
N PHE A 224 5.47 -1.93 -0.45
CA PHE A 224 6.43 -1.99 -1.54
C PHE A 224 6.12 -0.99 -2.66
N GLY A 225 4.85 -0.85 -3.05
CA GLY A 225 4.45 0.14 -4.06
C GLY A 225 4.81 1.57 -3.63
N TRP A 226 4.63 1.87 -2.34
CA TRP A 226 4.99 3.14 -1.73
C TRP A 226 6.49 3.38 -1.75
N ALA A 227 7.28 2.34 -1.43
CA ALA A 227 8.74 2.39 -1.50
C ALA A 227 9.22 2.75 -2.90
N VAL A 228 8.71 2.07 -3.93
CA VAL A 228 9.13 2.29 -5.31
C VAL A 228 8.78 3.69 -5.80
N THR A 229 7.54 4.14 -5.62
CA THR A 229 7.19 5.48 -6.12
C THR A 229 7.84 6.60 -5.32
N GLY A 230 7.92 6.45 -3.99
CA GLY A 230 8.57 7.45 -3.13
C GLY A 230 10.03 7.60 -3.53
N PHE A 231 10.71 6.48 -3.76
CA PHE A 231 12.08 6.47 -4.26
C PHE A 231 12.22 7.14 -5.65
N VAL A 232 11.38 6.77 -6.62
CA VAL A 232 11.41 7.34 -7.98
C VAL A 232 11.19 8.85 -7.95
N LEU A 233 10.23 9.31 -7.14
CA LEU A 233 9.90 10.72 -7.03
C LEU A 233 11.00 11.51 -6.30
N SER A 234 11.66 10.93 -5.29
CA SER A 234 12.86 11.52 -4.68
C SER A 234 14.05 11.57 -5.64
N LEU A 235 14.25 10.54 -6.48
CA LEU A 235 15.28 10.59 -7.53
C LEU A 235 14.99 11.72 -8.54
N LEU A 236 13.74 11.91 -8.92
CA LEU A 236 13.34 13.02 -9.77
C LEU A 236 13.66 14.36 -9.08
N LEU A 237 13.36 14.50 -7.80
CA LEU A 237 13.67 15.70 -7.02
C LEU A 237 15.18 15.98 -7.00
N VAL A 238 16.00 14.95 -6.76
CA VAL A 238 17.47 15.04 -6.81
C VAL A 238 17.94 15.58 -8.18
N VAL A 239 17.37 15.08 -9.27
CA VAL A 239 17.71 15.56 -10.63
C VAL A 239 17.34 17.04 -10.80
N LEU A 240 16.18 17.47 -10.30
CA LEU A 240 15.74 18.87 -10.36
C LEU A 240 16.65 19.79 -9.53
N ILE A 241 17.05 19.37 -8.32
CA ILE A 241 18.01 20.09 -7.48
C ILE A 241 19.35 20.23 -8.21
N LEU A 242 19.82 19.15 -8.83
CA LEU A 242 21.07 19.17 -9.56
C LEU A 242 21.01 20.06 -10.81
N ALA A 243 19.82 20.26 -11.39
CA ALA A 243 19.56 21.20 -12.48
C ALA A 243 19.45 22.67 -12.03
N GLY A 244 19.56 22.97 -10.74
CA GLY A 244 19.47 24.33 -10.19
C GLY A 244 18.05 24.87 -10.10
N ILE A 245 17.03 24.00 -10.18
CA ILE A 245 15.64 24.40 -9.97
C ILE A 245 15.44 24.65 -8.47
N PRO A 246 14.96 25.84 -8.06
CA PRO A 246 14.76 26.15 -6.64
C PRO A 246 13.84 25.14 -5.96
N GLN A 247 14.17 24.78 -4.72
CA GLN A 247 13.38 23.86 -3.90
C GLN A 247 12.11 24.54 -3.38
N VAL A 248 11.11 24.71 -4.25
CA VAL A 248 9.78 25.28 -3.90
C VAL A 248 8.83 24.28 -3.20
N TRP A 249 9.31 23.08 -2.80
CA TRP A 249 8.44 21.90 -2.69
C TRP A 249 8.41 21.16 -1.34
N ASP A 250 8.89 21.74 -0.25
CA ASP A 250 9.00 21.01 1.04
C ASP A 250 7.65 20.51 1.60
N SER A 251 6.54 21.23 1.36
CA SER A 251 5.20 20.81 1.80
C SER A 251 4.32 20.26 0.68
N SER A 252 4.51 20.70 -0.56
CA SER A 252 3.69 20.30 -1.70
C SER A 252 3.95 18.84 -2.11
N TYR A 253 5.17 18.33 -1.93
CA TYR A 253 5.52 16.96 -2.29
C TYR A 253 4.73 15.91 -1.50
N SER A 254 4.67 16.04 -0.17
CA SER A 254 3.89 15.13 0.67
C SER A 254 2.38 15.18 0.36
N VAL A 255 1.87 16.37 0.01
CA VAL A 255 0.47 16.56 -0.37
C VAL A 255 0.19 15.89 -1.72
N VAL A 256 1.05 16.05 -2.71
CA VAL A 256 0.92 15.39 -4.02
C VAL A 256 0.96 13.87 -3.85
N LEU A 257 1.90 13.35 -3.06
CA LEU A 257 1.94 11.92 -2.73
C LEU A 257 0.63 11.45 -2.08
N ALA A 258 0.11 12.17 -1.09
CA ALA A 258 -1.15 11.83 -0.44
C ALA A 258 -2.34 11.84 -1.41
N ILE A 259 -2.43 12.84 -2.30
CA ILE A 259 -3.46 12.97 -3.33
C ILE A 259 -3.44 11.78 -4.30
N ILE A 260 -2.27 11.22 -4.59
CA ILE A 260 -2.14 10.05 -5.48
C ILE A 260 -2.41 8.75 -4.70
N TRP A 261 -1.77 8.59 -3.54
CA TRP A 261 -1.73 7.34 -2.81
C TRP A 261 -3.02 6.99 -2.08
N ILE A 262 -3.74 7.99 -1.55
CA ILE A 262 -5.00 7.75 -0.85
C ILE A 262 -6.07 7.20 -1.82
N PRO A 263 -6.38 7.85 -2.96
CA PRO A 263 -7.33 7.30 -3.92
C PRO A 263 -6.89 5.95 -4.48
N TYR A 264 -5.60 5.77 -4.78
CA TYR A 264 -5.09 4.50 -5.27
C TYR A 264 -5.31 3.36 -4.25
N SER A 265 -4.97 3.58 -2.98
CA SER A 265 -5.20 2.61 -1.90
C SER A 265 -6.69 2.32 -1.70
N MET A 266 -7.55 3.34 -1.81
CA MET A 266 -9.01 3.19 -1.74
C MET A 266 -9.56 2.36 -2.91
N ILE A 267 -9.07 2.57 -4.14
CA ILE A 267 -9.44 1.76 -5.31
C ILE A 267 -9.00 0.30 -5.13
N ARG A 268 -7.81 0.06 -4.57
CA ARG A 268 -7.33 -1.31 -4.28
C ARG A 268 -8.21 -1.99 -3.24
N LEU A 269 -8.54 -1.29 -2.15
CA LEU A 269 -9.39 -1.83 -1.09
C LEU A 269 -10.84 -2.05 -1.57
N TYR A 270 -11.36 -1.16 -2.41
CA TYR A 270 -12.63 -1.34 -3.12
C TYR A 270 -12.63 -2.63 -3.94
N CYS A 271 -11.59 -2.83 -4.76
CA CYS A 271 -11.46 -4.03 -5.57
C CYS A 271 -11.37 -5.29 -4.70
N ALA A 272 -10.66 -5.24 -3.57
CA ALA A 272 -10.59 -6.34 -2.61
C ALA A 272 -11.99 -6.67 -2.05
N TYR A 273 -12.73 -5.68 -1.57
CA TYR A 273 -14.07 -5.93 -1.01
C TYR A 273 -15.07 -6.37 -2.08
N ARG A 274 -14.99 -5.82 -3.30
CA ARG A 274 -15.91 -6.14 -4.39
C ARG A 274 -15.64 -7.49 -5.03
N PHE A 275 -14.40 -7.79 -5.40
CA PHE A 275 -14.07 -8.98 -6.19
C PHE A 275 -13.67 -10.17 -5.31
N TYR A 276 -13.00 -9.92 -4.19
CA TYR A 276 -12.52 -11.00 -3.32
C TYR A 276 -13.52 -11.34 -2.21
N LEU A 277 -13.99 -10.37 -1.42
CA LEU A 277 -14.99 -10.62 -0.35
C LEU A 277 -16.45 -10.59 -0.86
N ARG A 278 -16.69 -10.14 -2.09
CA ARG A 278 -18.02 -10.04 -2.72
C ARG A 278 -19.04 -9.23 -1.90
N PHE A 279 -18.62 -8.14 -1.27
CA PHE A 279 -19.55 -7.23 -0.59
C PHE A 279 -20.53 -6.62 -1.59
N GLU A 280 -21.79 -6.45 -1.15
CA GLU A 280 -22.84 -5.77 -1.92
C GLU A 280 -22.58 -4.25 -1.98
N HIS A 281 -22.16 -3.67 -0.85
CA HIS A 281 -21.91 -2.24 -0.70
C HIS A 281 -20.46 -1.92 -0.26
N PRO A 282 -19.44 -2.29 -1.05
CA PRO A 282 -18.03 -2.07 -0.69
C PRO A 282 -17.71 -0.58 -0.49
N PHE A 283 -18.38 0.31 -1.24
CA PHE A 283 -18.22 1.75 -1.11
C PHE A 283 -18.66 2.28 0.26
N ALA A 284 -19.79 1.81 0.79
CA ALA A 284 -20.27 2.25 2.10
C ALA A 284 -19.28 1.90 3.22
N THR A 285 -18.67 0.70 3.16
CA THR A 285 -17.61 0.29 4.09
C THR A 285 -16.38 1.20 3.99
N LEU A 286 -15.96 1.55 2.77
CA LEU A 286 -14.81 2.43 2.56
C LEU A 286 -15.07 3.85 3.06
N SER A 287 -16.25 4.40 2.78
CA SER A 287 -16.63 5.73 3.26
C SER A 287 -16.64 5.78 4.78
N ALA A 288 -17.15 4.73 5.44
CA ALA A 288 -17.10 4.64 6.90
C ALA A 288 -15.66 4.59 7.43
N VAL A 289 -14.78 3.79 6.82
CA VAL A 289 -13.35 3.74 7.18
C VAL A 289 -12.70 5.10 6.99
N ALA A 290 -12.94 5.77 5.86
CA ALA A 290 -12.38 7.08 5.56
C ALA A 290 -12.83 8.13 6.58
N ILE A 291 -14.12 8.18 6.93
CA ILE A 291 -14.65 9.08 7.97
C ILE A 291 -13.95 8.82 9.31
N ILE A 292 -13.84 7.56 9.74
CA ILE A 292 -13.17 7.21 11.01
C ILE A 292 -11.70 7.66 10.99
N VAL A 293 -10.97 7.38 9.91
CA VAL A 293 -9.56 7.75 9.79
C VAL A 293 -9.39 9.28 9.79
N THR A 294 -10.24 10.01 9.06
CA THR A 294 -10.23 11.48 9.04
C THR A 294 -10.51 12.06 10.42
N LEU A 295 -11.49 11.52 11.15
CA LEU A 295 -11.80 11.96 12.52
C LEU A 295 -10.65 11.68 13.48
N LEU A 296 -10.07 10.48 13.43
CA LEU A 296 -8.90 10.14 14.26
C LEU A 296 -7.71 11.04 13.94
N PHE A 297 -7.46 11.31 12.65
CA PHE A 297 -6.42 12.23 12.22
C PHE A 297 -6.67 13.66 12.75
N ALA A 298 -7.89 14.17 12.62
CA ALA A 298 -8.27 15.49 13.13
C ALA A 298 -8.07 15.62 14.65
N ILE A 299 -8.35 14.54 15.41
CA ILE A 299 -8.14 14.48 16.86
C ILE A 299 -6.64 14.46 17.20
N MET A 300 -5.83 13.73 16.44
CA MET A 300 -4.40 13.58 16.69
C MET A 300 -3.57 14.79 16.23
N PHE A 301 -4.00 15.52 15.19
CA PHE A 301 -3.24 16.61 14.56
C PHE A 301 -4.10 17.88 14.35
N PRO A 302 -4.62 18.49 15.43
CA PRO A 302 -5.50 19.64 15.31
C PRO A 302 -4.80 20.85 14.66
N ALA A 303 -3.50 21.05 14.94
CA ALA A 303 -2.73 22.16 14.37
C ALA A 303 -2.56 22.06 12.85
N ASP A 304 -2.32 20.86 12.33
CA ASP A 304 -2.16 20.65 10.89
C ASP A 304 -3.50 20.71 10.15
N LEU A 305 -4.59 20.28 10.79
CA LEU A 305 -5.94 20.47 10.26
C LEU A 305 -6.25 21.97 10.06
N VAL A 306 -5.91 22.82 11.02
CA VAL A 306 -6.10 24.28 10.89
C VAL A 306 -5.30 24.85 9.72
N LYS A 307 -4.06 24.40 9.51
CA LYS A 307 -3.24 24.84 8.36
C LYS A 307 -3.86 24.41 7.02
N VAL A 308 -4.36 23.18 6.93
CA VAL A 308 -5.02 22.67 5.71
C VAL A 308 -6.30 23.45 5.43
N LEU A 309 -7.13 23.71 6.45
CA LEU A 309 -8.35 24.50 6.29
C LEU A 309 -8.04 25.94 5.88
N ALA A 310 -7.02 26.57 6.48
CA ALA A 310 -6.56 27.90 6.09
C ALA A 310 -6.05 27.92 4.64
N PHE A 311 -5.29 26.90 4.22
CA PHE A 311 -4.84 26.75 2.83
C PHE A 311 -6.00 26.63 1.84
N VAL A 312 -7.02 25.82 2.17
CA VAL A 312 -8.22 25.66 1.33
C VAL A 312 -9.05 26.94 1.29
N GLN A 313 -9.21 27.64 2.42
CA GLN A 313 -10.00 28.88 2.51
C GLN A 313 -9.33 30.06 1.80
N HIS A 314 -8.01 30.19 1.88
CA HIS A 314 -7.27 31.32 1.33
C HIS A 314 -6.66 31.07 -0.06
N GLY A 315 -6.83 29.86 -0.61
CA GLY A 315 -6.55 29.45 -1.98
C GLY A 315 -5.44 30.21 -2.72
N VAL A 316 -4.22 29.64 -2.76
CA VAL A 316 -3.14 29.84 -3.76
C VAL A 316 -2.62 31.28 -4.02
N TRP A 317 -3.29 32.36 -3.59
CA TRP A 317 -2.99 33.73 -4.03
C TRP A 317 -1.79 34.42 -3.34
N LEU A 318 -1.02 33.74 -2.49
CA LEU A 318 0.06 34.37 -1.71
C LEU A 318 1.44 33.71 -1.82
N TYR A 319 1.69 32.90 -2.85
CA TYR A 319 3.05 32.43 -3.17
C TYR A 319 3.37 32.61 -4.66
#